data_AF-A0A1Z9PLI0-F1
#
_entry.id   AF-A0A1Z9PLI0-F1
#
_cell.length_a   1.000
_cell.length_b   1.000
_cell.length_c   1.000
_cell.angle_alpha   90.00
_cell.angle_beta   90.00
_cell.angle_gamma   90.00
#
_symmetry.space_group_name_H-M   'P 1'
#
loop_
_entity.id
_entity.type
_entity.pdbx_description
1 polymer ?
#
loop_
_entity_poly.entity_id
_entity_poly.type
_entity_poly.pdbx_seq_one_letter_code
_entity_poly.pdbx_strand_id
1 'polypeptide(L)'
;MAETQQEYKSQDLLSVEELASEVPTPEAPSEPVQPEPSPSKYAGKSREQLEQMLDETKSMVGAQSKEVKAARDELAAMQATDDYIKRQLDPAKEKPKELDWYGNPEEATKQAISENPKIAALEQKLAKAETDQKRAKMDAAHPDWVEVMDSGDFSTFVKGDVLAKATLDQVASTQNIDLAIELVSRFKAAQQKQTESVRREAVNKAATGSVSSTSGERVTGKPIFASTLRKLMREKRSEYDALVKSGAIGKLYEEGRVIED
;
A
#
# COMPACT_ATOMS: atom_id res chain seq x y z
N MET A 1 -28.46 -71.42 -19.48
CA MET A 1 -29.71 -70.74 -19.86
C MET A 1 -30.82 -71.27 -18.98
N ALA A 2 -31.34 -70.46 -18.06
CA ALA A 2 -32.72 -70.51 -17.58
C ALA A 2 -32.83 -69.53 -16.41
N GLU A 3 -33.59 -68.49 -16.65
CA GLU A 3 -34.01 -67.46 -15.72
C GLU A 3 -35.38 -67.87 -15.15
N THR A 4 -35.77 -67.22 -14.04
CA THR A 4 -37.15 -66.85 -13.68
C THR A 4 -38.02 -67.74 -12.75
N GLN A 5 -38.53 -67.01 -11.74
CA GLN A 5 -39.83 -67.06 -11.03
C GLN A 5 -39.98 -67.85 -9.72
N GLN A 6 -39.84 -67.09 -8.64
CA GLN A 6 -40.46 -67.29 -7.33
C GLN A 6 -41.98 -67.12 -7.41
N GLU A 7 -42.67 -68.08 -6.81
CA GLU A 7 -44.12 -68.16 -6.65
C GLU A 7 -44.50 -67.54 -5.30
N TYR A 8 -45.34 -66.50 -5.32
CA TYR A 8 -45.86 -65.84 -4.13
C TYR A 8 -47.07 -66.60 -3.59
N LYS A 9 -47.00 -67.08 -2.33
CA LYS A 9 -48.13 -67.66 -1.60
C LYS A 9 -48.69 -66.63 -0.62
N SER A 10 -49.83 -66.09 -0.99
CA SER A 10 -50.62 -65.09 -0.27
C SER A 10 -51.41 -65.75 0.88
N GLN A 11 -50.89 -65.73 2.10
CA GLN A 11 -51.63 -66.04 3.33
C GLN A 11 -51.08 -65.19 4.49
N ASP A 12 -51.50 -63.92 4.55
CA ASP A 12 -51.77 -63.13 5.77
C ASP A 12 -52.05 -61.68 5.38
N LEU A 13 -53.16 -61.47 4.66
CA LEU A 13 -53.72 -60.14 4.48
C LEU A 13 -54.62 -59.87 5.68
N LEU A 14 -54.10 -59.14 6.66
CA LEU A 14 -54.92 -58.50 7.69
C LEU A 14 -55.95 -57.59 7.01
N SER A 15 -57.19 -57.63 7.50
CA SER A 15 -58.30 -56.80 7.02
C SER A 15 -58.02 -55.32 7.29
N VAL A 16 -58.30 -54.49 6.27
CA VAL A 16 -58.18 -53.02 6.33
C VAL A 16 -58.99 -52.41 7.48
N GLU A 17 -59.99 -53.12 7.99
CA GLU A 17 -60.83 -52.70 9.11
C GLU A 17 -60.11 -52.75 10.48
N GLU A 18 -59.07 -53.58 10.62
CA GLU A 18 -58.37 -53.79 11.90
C GLU A 18 -57.18 -52.81 12.08
N LEU A 19 -56.68 -52.23 10.99
CA LEU A 19 -55.67 -51.16 11.03
C LEU A 19 -56.28 -49.77 11.33
N ALA A 20 -57.61 -49.63 11.28
CA ALA A 20 -58.32 -48.37 11.47
C ALA A 20 -58.61 -48.04 12.94
N SER A 21 -58.41 -49.00 13.86
CA SER A 21 -58.79 -48.86 15.29
C SER A 21 -57.63 -48.49 16.22
N GLU A 22 -56.40 -48.31 15.71
CA GLU A 22 -55.21 -47.98 16.52
C GLU A 22 -54.50 -46.70 16.04
N VAL A 23 -55.25 -45.76 15.47
CA VAL A 23 -54.75 -44.42 15.17
C VAL A 23 -54.97 -43.53 16.41
N PRO A 24 -53.91 -43.01 17.06
CA PRO A 24 -54.07 -42.04 18.12
C PRO A 24 -54.80 -40.81 17.54
N THR A 25 -55.87 -40.41 18.21
CA THR A 25 -56.63 -39.21 17.87
C THR A 25 -55.66 -38.03 17.75
N PRO A 26 -55.61 -37.31 16.61
CA PRO A 26 -54.82 -36.10 16.54
C PRO A 26 -55.44 -35.10 17.50
N GLU A 27 -54.69 -34.77 18.55
CA GLU A 27 -54.95 -33.63 19.40
C GLU A 27 -55.17 -32.41 18.49
N ALA A 28 -56.31 -31.72 18.67
CA ALA A 28 -56.69 -30.58 17.86
C ALA A 28 -55.52 -29.59 17.75
N PRO A 29 -55.32 -28.91 16.61
CA PRO A 29 -54.37 -27.81 16.55
C PRO A 29 -54.74 -26.83 17.65
N SER A 30 -53.88 -26.73 18.67
CA SER A 30 -53.96 -25.67 19.66
C SER A 30 -54.01 -24.36 18.87
N GLU A 31 -55.14 -23.68 18.97
CA GLU A 31 -55.34 -22.33 18.50
C GLU A 31 -54.08 -21.52 18.85
N PRO A 32 -53.47 -20.75 17.92
CA PRO A 32 -52.33 -19.95 18.28
C PRO A 32 -52.77 -19.09 19.45
N VAL A 33 -52.16 -19.33 20.62
CA VAL A 33 -52.34 -18.50 21.80
C VAL A 33 -52.04 -17.09 21.31
N GLN A 34 -53.08 -16.30 21.09
CA GLN A 34 -52.90 -14.88 20.86
C GLN A 34 -52.18 -14.42 22.11
N PRO A 35 -50.97 -13.83 21.99
CA PRO A 35 -50.34 -13.27 23.16
C PRO A 35 -51.35 -12.28 23.73
N GLU A 36 -51.81 -12.55 24.95
CA GLU A 36 -52.42 -11.57 25.84
C GLU A 36 -51.73 -10.22 25.57
N PRO A 37 -52.45 -9.11 25.37
CA PRO A 37 -51.83 -7.83 25.10
C PRO A 37 -51.09 -7.39 26.37
N SER A 38 -49.89 -7.92 26.56
CA SER A 38 -48.83 -7.32 27.33
C SER A 38 -48.84 -5.86 26.92
N PRO A 39 -48.90 -4.90 27.86
CA PRO A 39 -48.87 -3.49 27.52
C PRO A 39 -47.67 -3.28 26.61
N SER A 40 -47.94 -3.14 25.32
CA SER A 40 -46.88 -3.11 24.34
C SER A 40 -46.05 -1.89 24.70
N LYS A 41 -44.74 -2.07 24.89
CA LYS A 41 -43.82 -0.94 25.17
C LYS A 41 -43.83 0.11 24.04
N TYR A 42 -44.56 -0.18 22.97
CA TYR A 42 -44.78 0.62 21.78
C TYR A 42 -46.20 1.23 21.70
N ALA A 43 -47.15 0.82 22.54
CA ALA A 43 -48.56 1.22 22.46
C ALA A 43 -48.83 2.72 22.69
N GLY A 44 -47.94 3.42 23.38
CA GLY A 44 -48.04 4.86 23.64
C GLY A 44 -47.04 5.73 22.87
N LYS A 45 -46.27 5.14 21.94
CA LYS A 45 -45.22 5.87 21.21
C LYS A 45 -45.76 6.45 19.91
N SER A 46 -45.32 7.65 19.55
CA SER A 46 -45.65 8.22 18.25
C SER A 46 -44.97 7.43 17.13
N ARG A 47 -45.50 7.53 15.90
CA ARG A 47 -44.92 6.86 14.73
C ARG A 47 -43.45 7.23 14.52
N GLU A 48 -43.10 8.50 14.69
CA GLU A 48 -41.70 8.97 14.60
C GLU A 48 -40.80 8.35 15.67
N GLN A 49 -41.28 8.20 16.91
CA GLN A 49 -40.51 7.54 17.98
C GLN A 49 -40.28 6.05 17.71
N LEU A 50 -41.21 5.39 17.03
CA LEU A 50 -41.06 3.99 16.62
C LEU A 50 -40.03 3.84 15.50
N GLU A 51 -40.07 4.74 14.51
CA GLU A 51 -39.10 4.76 13.40
C GLU A 51 -37.68 5.07 13.93
N GLN A 52 -37.54 6.03 14.84
CA GLN A 52 -36.24 6.36 15.46
C GLN A 52 -35.66 5.17 16.24
N MET A 53 -36.46 4.50 17.08
CA MET A 53 -35.99 3.31 17.78
C MET A 53 -35.62 2.17 16.84
N LEU A 54 -36.35 2.00 15.73
CA LEU A 54 -36.04 0.98 14.74
C LEU A 54 -34.68 1.25 14.09
N ASP A 55 -34.41 2.52 13.76
CA ASP A 55 -33.13 2.92 13.17
C ASP A 55 -31.97 2.84 14.17
N GLU A 56 -32.19 3.22 15.43
CA GLU A 56 -31.23 3.00 16.53
C GLU A 56 -30.94 1.50 16.72
N THR A 57 -31.97 0.65 16.67
CA THR A 57 -31.82 -0.80 16.78
C THR A 57 -31.05 -1.38 15.60
N LYS A 58 -31.38 -1.00 14.37
CA LYS A 58 -30.64 -1.40 13.17
C LYS A 58 -29.18 -0.98 13.24
N SER A 59 -28.92 0.23 13.74
CA SER A 59 -27.56 0.75 13.93
C SER A 59 -26.79 -0.09 14.96
N MET A 60 -27.38 -0.38 16.12
CA MET A 60 -26.77 -1.25 17.14
C MET A 60 -26.51 -2.66 16.63
N VAL A 61 -27.45 -3.26 15.90
CA VAL A 61 -27.27 -4.58 15.29
C VAL A 61 -26.13 -4.56 14.26
N GLY A 62 -26.04 -3.49 13.47
CA GLY A 62 -24.93 -3.29 12.53
C GLY A 62 -23.57 -3.17 13.24
N ALA A 63 -23.51 -2.45 14.36
CA ALA A 63 -22.30 -2.33 15.18
C ALA A 63 -21.89 -3.69 15.79
N GLN A 64 -22.83 -4.41 16.40
CA GLN A 64 -22.59 -5.75 16.94
C GLN A 64 -22.13 -6.75 15.87
N SER A 65 -22.70 -6.66 14.66
CA SER A 65 -22.27 -7.51 13.54
C SER A 65 -20.83 -7.24 13.12
N LYS A 66 -20.37 -5.99 13.19
CA LYS A 66 -18.96 -5.61 12.92
C LYS A 66 -18.02 -6.16 13.98
N GLU A 67 -18.41 -6.09 15.26
CA GLU A 67 -17.64 -6.66 16.37
C GLU A 67 -17.49 -8.18 16.22
N VAL A 68 -18.58 -8.90 15.90
CA VAL A 68 -18.53 -10.34 15.68
C VAL A 68 -17.69 -10.70 14.45
N LYS A 69 -17.74 -9.89 13.39
CA LYS A 69 -16.86 -10.09 12.22
C LYS A 69 -15.39 -9.91 12.60
N ALA A 70 -15.05 -8.85 13.33
CA ALA A 70 -13.68 -8.63 13.79
C ALA A 70 -13.18 -9.81 14.63
N ALA A 71 -14.00 -10.33 15.54
CA ALA A 71 -13.67 -11.52 16.32
C ALA A 71 -13.44 -12.78 15.46
N ARG A 72 -14.25 -12.99 14.40
CA ARG A 72 -14.03 -14.10 13.45
C ARG A 72 -12.74 -13.94 12.65
N ASP A 73 -12.45 -12.72 12.22
CA ASP A 73 -11.25 -12.42 11.45
C ASP A 73 -9.99 -12.62 12.33
N GLU A 74 -10.04 -12.26 13.62
CA GLU A 74 -8.97 -12.53 14.60
C GLU A 74 -8.78 -14.03 14.85
N LEU A 75 -9.87 -14.77 15.10
CA LEU A 75 -9.82 -16.24 15.25
C LEU A 75 -9.22 -16.93 14.02
N ALA A 76 -9.58 -16.49 12.81
CA ALA A 76 -9.02 -17.02 11.57
C ALA A 76 -7.52 -16.71 11.44
N ALA A 77 -7.08 -15.53 11.87
CA ALA A 77 -5.66 -15.19 11.91
C ALA A 77 -4.89 -16.09 12.88
N MET A 78 -5.44 -16.35 14.07
CA MET A 78 -4.82 -17.27 15.05
C MET A 78 -4.71 -18.71 14.51
N GLN A 79 -5.76 -19.20 13.85
CA GLN A 79 -5.73 -20.53 13.21
C GLN A 79 -4.68 -20.60 12.10
N ALA A 80 -4.55 -19.56 11.27
CA ALA A 80 -3.54 -19.51 10.23
C ALA A 80 -2.12 -19.50 10.81
N THR A 81 -1.89 -18.80 11.93
CA THR A 81 -0.60 -18.84 12.63
C THR A 81 -0.32 -20.19 13.27
N ASP A 82 -1.31 -20.83 13.89
CA ASP A 82 -1.17 -22.16 14.48
C ASP A 82 -0.87 -23.21 13.41
N ASP A 83 -1.54 -23.15 12.26
CA ASP A 83 -1.26 -24.03 11.12
C ASP A 83 0.15 -23.82 10.56
N TYR A 84 0.62 -22.57 10.51
CA TYR A 84 1.99 -22.26 10.09
C TYR A 84 3.02 -22.82 11.06
N ILE A 85 2.82 -22.61 12.37
CA ILE A 85 3.69 -23.13 13.43
C ILE A 85 3.69 -24.66 13.42
N LYS A 86 2.52 -25.28 13.29
CA LYS A 86 2.38 -26.74 13.21
C LYS A 86 3.13 -27.31 12.00
N ARG A 87 3.07 -26.67 10.83
CA ARG A 87 3.85 -27.07 9.65
C ARG A 87 5.37 -26.94 9.85
N GLN A 88 5.82 -26.03 10.70
CA GLN A 88 7.24 -25.92 11.06
C GLN A 88 7.66 -26.95 12.11
N LEU A 89 6.79 -27.27 13.09
CA LEU A 89 7.10 -28.20 14.17
C LEU A 89 6.87 -29.68 13.82
N ASP A 90 5.93 -29.97 12.93
CA ASP A 90 5.76 -31.28 12.30
C ASP A 90 6.40 -31.23 10.89
N PRO A 91 7.74 -31.35 10.75
CA PRO A 91 8.24 -31.98 9.55
C PRO A 91 7.67 -33.39 9.64
N ALA A 92 6.63 -33.69 8.86
CA ALA A 92 6.27 -35.06 8.60
C ALA A 92 7.56 -35.73 8.12
N LYS A 93 8.27 -36.39 9.03
CA LYS A 93 9.37 -37.29 8.73
C LYS A 93 8.70 -38.38 7.94
N GLU A 94 8.63 -38.20 6.63
CA GLU A 94 8.71 -39.32 5.71
C GLU A 94 9.84 -40.19 6.28
N LYS A 95 9.50 -41.42 6.68
CA LYS A 95 10.49 -42.37 7.20
C LYS A 95 11.68 -42.31 6.23
N PRO A 96 12.92 -42.13 6.72
CA PRO A 96 14.06 -41.97 5.84
C PRO A 96 14.04 -43.13 4.84
N LYS A 97 13.82 -42.80 3.56
CA LYS A 97 13.78 -43.79 2.48
C LYS A 97 15.09 -44.55 2.58
N GLU A 98 15.03 -45.86 2.83
CA GLU A 98 16.23 -46.67 2.98
C GLU A 98 17.08 -46.47 1.71
N LEU A 99 18.31 -45.96 1.89
CA LEU A 99 19.17 -45.62 0.77
C LEU A 99 19.53 -46.90 0.00
N ASP A 100 18.96 -47.06 -1.19
CA ASP A 100 19.25 -48.19 -2.08
C ASP A 100 20.53 -47.93 -2.88
N TRP A 101 21.67 -48.24 -2.26
CA TRP A 101 23.00 -48.12 -2.88
C TRP A 101 23.23 -49.12 -4.01
N TYR A 102 22.41 -50.17 -4.14
CA TYR A 102 22.65 -51.28 -5.07
C TYR A 102 21.79 -51.17 -6.33
N GLY A 103 20.50 -50.85 -6.19
CA GLY A 103 19.60 -50.64 -7.31
C GLY A 103 19.77 -49.27 -7.96
N ASN A 104 19.97 -48.22 -7.15
CA ASN A 104 20.08 -46.82 -7.61
C ASN A 104 21.14 -46.02 -6.82
N PRO A 105 22.45 -46.31 -7.00
CA PRO A 105 23.52 -45.61 -6.28
C PRO A 105 23.53 -44.08 -6.51
N GLU A 106 23.10 -43.61 -7.68
CA GLU A 106 23.02 -42.17 -7.96
C GLU A 106 21.93 -41.44 -7.14
N GLU A 107 20.80 -42.10 -6.87
CA GLU A 107 19.73 -41.52 -6.04
C GLU A 107 20.14 -41.57 -4.57
N ALA A 108 20.71 -42.70 -4.13
CA ALA A 108 21.21 -42.87 -2.77
C ALA A 108 22.33 -41.86 -2.43
N THR A 109 23.27 -41.62 -3.35
CA THR A 109 24.31 -40.61 -3.14
C THR A 109 23.75 -39.20 -3.04
N LYS A 110 22.81 -38.81 -3.91
CA LYS A 110 22.15 -37.48 -3.85
C LYS A 110 21.39 -37.28 -2.55
N GLN A 111 20.64 -38.29 -2.12
CA GLN A 111 19.89 -38.26 -0.87
C GLN A 111 20.82 -38.17 0.35
N ALA A 112 21.91 -38.94 0.37
CA ALA A 112 22.92 -38.87 1.42
C ALA A 112 23.64 -37.51 1.48
N ILE A 113 23.83 -36.86 0.32
CA ILE A 113 24.40 -35.52 0.21
C ILE A 113 23.42 -34.47 0.76
N SER A 114 22.14 -34.52 0.36
CA SER A 114 21.14 -33.55 0.83
C SER A 114 20.82 -33.69 2.33
N GLU A 115 20.85 -34.91 2.86
CA GLU A 115 20.59 -35.17 4.28
C GLU A 115 21.82 -34.88 5.17
N ASN A 116 22.99 -34.63 4.57
CA ASN A 116 24.21 -34.43 5.35
C ASN A 116 24.19 -33.08 6.09
N PRO A 117 24.26 -33.06 7.44
CA PRO A 117 24.19 -31.83 8.22
C PRO A 117 25.33 -30.86 7.91
N LYS A 118 26.49 -31.34 7.46
CA LYS A 118 27.61 -30.46 7.06
C LYS A 118 27.31 -29.72 5.77
N ILE A 119 26.65 -30.37 4.81
CA ILE A 119 26.31 -29.77 3.51
C ILE A 119 25.17 -28.77 3.70
N ALA A 120 24.13 -29.14 4.45
CA ALA A 120 23.08 -28.20 4.84
C ALA A 120 23.63 -26.96 5.58
N ALA A 121 24.59 -27.14 6.50
CA ALA A 121 25.24 -26.03 7.18
C ALA A 121 26.09 -25.15 6.24
N LEU A 122 26.71 -25.73 5.20
CA LEU A 122 27.46 -25.00 4.18
C LEU A 122 26.53 -24.22 3.26
N GLU A 123 25.43 -24.80 2.81
CA GLU A 123 24.40 -24.11 2.01
C GLU A 123 23.81 -22.93 2.76
N GLN A 124 23.48 -23.11 4.05
CA GLN A 124 23.01 -22.01 4.89
C GLN A 124 24.06 -20.90 5.05
N LYS A 125 25.35 -21.25 5.17
CA LYS A 125 26.43 -20.27 5.22
C LYS A 125 26.60 -19.54 3.89
N LEU A 126 26.48 -20.26 2.77
CA LEU A 126 26.57 -19.67 1.43
C LEU A 126 25.41 -18.70 1.20
N ALA A 127 24.18 -19.11 1.50
CA ALA A 127 23.01 -18.25 1.39
C ALA A 127 23.16 -16.97 2.24
N LYS A 128 23.66 -17.10 3.48
CA LYS A 128 23.97 -15.94 4.33
C LYS A 128 25.05 -15.05 3.72
N ALA A 129 26.14 -15.63 3.24
CA ALA A 129 27.22 -14.90 2.61
C ALA A 129 26.75 -14.14 1.36
N GLU A 130 25.87 -14.74 0.55
CA GLU A 130 25.24 -14.08 -0.59
C GLU A 130 24.38 -12.90 -0.14
N THR A 131 23.55 -13.07 0.90
CA THR A 131 22.74 -11.96 1.43
C THR A 131 23.60 -10.85 2.02
N ASP A 132 24.68 -11.18 2.72
CA ASP A 132 25.60 -10.22 3.31
C ASP A 132 26.37 -9.46 2.21
N GLN A 133 26.78 -10.15 1.15
CA GLN A 133 27.43 -9.51 0.00
C GLN A 133 26.47 -8.56 -0.72
N LYS A 134 25.21 -8.99 -0.93
CA LYS A 134 24.14 -8.16 -1.50
C LYS A 134 23.91 -6.90 -0.66
N ARG A 135 23.83 -7.05 0.67
CA ARG A 135 23.70 -5.94 1.61
C ARG A 135 24.90 -5.00 1.56
N ALA A 136 26.11 -5.54 1.62
CA ALA A 136 27.35 -4.75 1.57
C ALA A 136 27.47 -3.93 0.29
N LYS A 137 27.05 -4.48 -0.87
CA LYS A 137 26.97 -3.73 -2.13
C LYS A 137 25.99 -2.57 -2.07
N MET A 138 24.81 -2.79 -1.48
CA MET A 138 23.81 -1.74 -1.30
C MET A 138 24.31 -0.65 -0.34
N ASP A 139 24.88 -1.03 0.81
CA ASP A 139 25.46 -0.12 1.81
C ASP A 139 26.58 0.73 1.21
N ALA A 140 27.44 0.14 0.36
CA ALA A 140 28.53 0.84 -0.29
C ALA A 140 28.04 1.90 -1.30
N ALA A 141 26.95 1.62 -2.02
CA ALA A 141 26.37 2.56 -2.97
C ALA A 141 25.52 3.65 -2.30
N HIS A 142 24.75 3.25 -1.28
CA HIS A 142 23.74 4.09 -0.63
C HIS A 142 23.66 3.77 0.86
N PRO A 143 24.48 4.33 1.75
CA PRO A 143 24.50 3.96 3.17
C PRO A 143 23.18 4.28 3.92
N ASP A 144 22.39 5.19 3.38
CA ASP A 144 21.06 5.66 3.83
C ASP A 144 19.89 4.92 3.16
N TRP A 145 20.15 3.81 2.43
CA TRP A 145 19.11 3.10 1.67
C TRP A 145 17.95 2.62 2.54
N VAL A 146 18.21 2.24 3.80
CA VAL A 146 17.17 1.78 4.75
C VAL A 146 16.18 2.91 5.03
N GLU A 147 16.69 4.08 5.39
CA GLU A 147 15.85 5.26 5.68
C GLU A 147 15.08 5.73 4.44
N VAL A 148 15.73 5.69 3.27
CA VAL A 148 15.10 6.03 2.00
C VAL A 148 13.96 5.06 1.66
N MET A 149 14.18 3.76 1.79
CA MET A 149 13.15 2.76 1.46
C MET A 149 11.97 2.79 2.43
N ASP A 150 12.20 3.12 3.71
CA ASP A 150 11.15 3.27 4.71
C ASP A 150 10.40 4.61 4.59
N SER A 151 10.95 5.57 3.84
CA SER A 151 10.32 6.88 3.66
C SER A 151 9.02 6.81 2.84
N GLY A 152 8.01 7.58 3.25
CA GLY A 152 6.77 7.74 2.49
C GLY A 152 7.01 8.35 1.09
N ASP A 153 8.03 9.19 0.96
CA ASP A 153 8.41 9.86 -0.29
C ASP A 153 8.90 8.88 -1.35
N PHE A 154 9.61 7.82 -0.94
CA PHE A 154 10.00 6.77 -1.86
C PHE A 154 8.79 5.99 -2.37
N SER A 155 7.83 5.68 -1.50
CA SER A 155 6.57 5.03 -1.89
C SER A 155 5.76 5.87 -2.88
N THR A 156 5.69 7.20 -2.67
CA THR A 156 4.98 8.10 -3.59
C THR A 156 5.71 8.23 -4.92
N PHE A 157 7.04 8.31 -4.92
CA PHE A 157 7.86 8.31 -6.13
C PHE A 157 7.64 7.05 -6.97
N VAL A 158 7.72 5.87 -6.36
CA VAL A 158 7.53 4.60 -7.08
C VAL A 158 6.11 4.50 -7.66
N LYS A 159 5.09 4.99 -6.94
CA LYS A 159 3.71 5.03 -7.44
C LYS A 159 3.51 6.04 -8.58
N GLY A 160 4.23 7.15 -8.55
CA GLY A 160 4.16 8.21 -9.56
C GLY A 160 4.89 7.89 -10.86
N ASP A 161 5.84 6.95 -10.84
CA ASP A 161 6.72 6.65 -11.96
C ASP A 161 6.60 5.20 -12.43
N VAL A 162 6.09 5.00 -13.64
CA VAL A 162 5.84 3.67 -14.23
C VAL A 162 7.13 2.85 -14.32
N LEU A 163 8.25 3.48 -14.66
CA LEU A 163 9.52 2.77 -14.78
C LEU A 163 10.06 2.41 -13.38
N ALA A 164 9.91 3.28 -12.39
CA ALA A 164 10.31 2.98 -11.01
C ALA A 164 9.51 1.80 -10.44
N LYS A 165 8.21 1.75 -10.72
CA LYS A 165 7.36 0.61 -10.37
C LYS A 165 7.81 -0.69 -11.04
N ALA A 166 8.04 -0.66 -12.35
CA ALA A 166 8.50 -1.83 -13.08
C ALA A 166 9.87 -2.33 -12.56
N THR A 167 10.80 -1.43 -12.25
CA THR A 167 12.08 -1.78 -11.64
C THR A 167 11.88 -2.41 -10.26
N LEU A 168 11.00 -1.87 -9.41
CA LEU A 168 10.72 -2.46 -8.10
C LEU A 168 10.13 -3.87 -8.21
N ASP A 169 9.18 -4.08 -9.12
CA ASP A 169 8.57 -5.40 -9.38
C ASP A 169 9.62 -6.40 -9.88
N GLN A 170 10.56 -5.94 -10.71
CA GLN A 170 11.68 -6.75 -11.19
C GLN A 170 12.69 -7.07 -10.08
N VAL A 171 12.99 -6.13 -9.20
CA VAL A 171 13.83 -6.35 -8.01
C VAL A 171 13.18 -7.39 -7.10
N ALA A 172 11.86 -7.30 -6.87
CA ALA A 172 11.12 -8.25 -6.04
C ALA A 172 11.14 -9.68 -6.60
N SER A 173 11.06 -9.83 -7.92
CA SER A 173 11.07 -11.15 -8.58
C SER A 173 12.46 -11.75 -8.76
N THR A 174 13.46 -10.94 -9.09
CA THR A 174 14.82 -11.42 -9.43
C THR A 174 15.83 -11.28 -8.29
N GLN A 175 15.49 -10.54 -7.24
CA GLN A 175 16.40 -10.18 -6.14
C GLN A 175 17.72 -9.57 -6.62
N ASN A 176 17.67 -8.85 -7.75
CA ASN A 176 18.82 -8.18 -8.33
C ASN A 176 19.10 -6.86 -7.60
N ILE A 177 20.22 -6.83 -6.87
CA ILE A 177 20.65 -5.66 -6.09
C ILE A 177 21.07 -4.49 -6.97
N ASP A 178 21.61 -4.73 -8.16
CA ASP A 178 22.08 -3.66 -9.03
C ASP A 178 20.90 -2.78 -9.50
N LEU A 179 19.76 -3.42 -9.79
CA LEU A 179 18.51 -2.72 -10.10
C LEU A 179 17.95 -1.96 -8.89
N ALA A 180 18.11 -2.50 -7.68
CA ALA A 180 17.70 -1.83 -6.45
C ALA A 180 18.56 -0.57 -6.19
N ILE A 181 19.87 -0.67 -6.41
CA ILE A 181 20.80 0.47 -6.34
C ILE A 181 20.41 1.53 -7.37
N GLU A 182 20.13 1.14 -8.61
CA GLU A 182 19.69 2.07 -9.66
C GLU A 182 18.38 2.78 -9.28
N LEU A 183 17.42 2.05 -8.73
CA LEU A 183 16.14 2.61 -8.29
C LEU A 183 16.32 3.67 -7.20
N VAL A 184 17.14 3.39 -6.19
CA VAL A 184 17.46 4.33 -5.10
C VAL A 184 18.24 5.53 -5.64
N SER A 185 19.22 5.32 -6.52
CA SER A 185 19.95 6.39 -7.21
C SER A 185 19.01 7.34 -7.96
N ARG A 186 18.05 6.78 -8.70
CA ARG A 186 17.08 7.56 -9.47
C ARG A 186 16.17 8.40 -8.58
N PHE A 187 15.69 7.83 -7.47
CA PHE A 187 14.91 8.57 -6.49
C PHE A 187 15.68 9.77 -5.93
N LYS A 188 16.94 9.56 -5.51
CA LYS A 188 17.80 10.64 -5.00
C LYS A 188 18.07 11.72 -6.06
N ALA A 189 18.28 11.33 -7.31
CA ALA A 189 18.44 12.28 -8.40
C ALA A 189 17.17 13.11 -8.64
N ALA A 190 15.98 12.53 -8.47
CA ALA A 190 14.72 13.26 -8.56
C ALA A 190 14.55 14.27 -7.41
N GLN A 191 14.87 13.87 -6.18
CA GLN A 191 14.89 14.74 -5.00
C GLN A 191 15.82 15.94 -5.17
N GLN A 192 17.06 15.70 -5.63
CA GLN A 192 18.03 16.77 -5.88
C GLN A 192 17.51 17.80 -6.89
N LYS A 193 16.92 17.35 -8.00
CA LYS A 193 16.33 18.25 -9.02
C LYS A 193 15.22 19.13 -8.44
N GLN A 194 14.37 18.58 -7.58
CA GLN A 194 13.30 19.33 -6.92
C GLN A 194 13.86 20.38 -5.94
N THR A 195 14.91 20.04 -5.18
CA THR A 195 15.54 21.02 -4.28
C THR A 195 16.24 22.15 -5.04
N GLU A 196 16.87 21.86 -6.18
CA GLU A 196 17.49 22.88 -7.03
C GLU A 196 16.45 23.81 -7.66
N SER A 197 15.33 23.29 -8.16
CA SER A 197 14.28 24.12 -8.74
C SER A 197 13.68 25.07 -7.70
N VAL A 198 13.37 24.56 -6.51
CA VAL A 198 12.85 25.39 -5.40
C VAL A 198 13.87 26.44 -4.97
N ARG A 199 15.16 26.09 -4.90
CA ARG A 199 16.22 27.07 -4.58
C ARG A 199 16.33 28.15 -5.65
N ARG A 200 16.29 27.80 -6.93
CA ARG A 200 16.32 28.78 -8.05
C ARG A 200 15.09 29.70 -8.01
N GLU A 201 13.91 29.16 -7.74
CA GLU A 201 12.69 29.95 -7.60
C GLU A 201 12.75 30.89 -6.38
N ALA A 202 13.27 30.43 -5.25
CA ALA A 202 13.45 31.25 -4.06
C ALA A 202 14.45 32.40 -4.30
N VAL A 203 15.59 32.11 -4.96
CA VAL A 203 16.56 33.13 -5.36
C VAL A 203 15.96 34.13 -6.34
N ASN A 204 15.19 33.68 -7.33
CA ASN A 204 14.52 34.56 -8.29
C ASN A 204 13.45 35.43 -7.62
N LYS A 205 12.70 34.90 -6.64
CA LYS A 205 11.73 35.67 -5.83
C LYS A 205 12.42 36.67 -4.91
N ALA A 206 13.53 36.31 -4.29
CA ALA A 206 14.32 37.23 -3.47
C ALA A 206 14.99 38.34 -4.30
N ALA A 207 15.51 38.00 -5.48
CA ALA A 207 16.09 38.95 -6.43
C ALA A 207 15.05 39.93 -7.01
N THR A 208 13.77 39.55 -7.04
CA THR A 208 12.66 40.43 -7.47
C THR A 208 11.95 41.12 -6.30
N GLY A 209 12.38 40.90 -5.05
CA GLY A 209 11.61 41.23 -3.85
C GLY A 209 12.33 41.95 -2.71
N SER A 210 13.30 42.85 -2.99
CA SER A 210 13.86 43.74 -1.95
C SER A 210 14.11 45.19 -2.42
N VAL A 211 13.05 45.85 -2.92
CA VAL A 211 12.94 47.32 -2.83
C VAL A 211 11.56 47.65 -2.24
N SER A 212 11.42 47.37 -0.95
CA SER A 212 10.37 47.95 -0.12
C SER A 212 10.95 48.20 1.26
N SER A 213 10.70 49.39 1.80
CA SER A 213 11.40 50.10 2.89
C SER A 213 12.76 50.66 2.46
N THR A 214 12.86 51.94 2.07
CA THR A 214 12.72 53.07 3.00
C THR A 214 12.49 54.38 2.22
N SER A 215 11.42 55.10 2.60
CA SER A 215 11.19 56.55 2.53
C SER A 215 11.57 57.36 1.26
N GLY A 216 10.55 57.99 0.66
CA GLY A 216 10.69 59.20 -0.17
C GLY A 216 10.48 58.98 -1.66
N GLU A 217 9.36 59.50 -2.19
CA GLU A 217 8.99 59.67 -3.60
C GLU A 217 9.09 58.43 -4.51
N ARG A 218 7.93 57.94 -4.98
CA ARG A 218 7.84 56.82 -5.92
C ARG A 218 8.51 57.15 -7.24
N VAL A 219 9.73 56.68 -7.41
CA VAL A 219 10.37 56.62 -8.72
C VAL A 219 9.87 55.38 -9.47
N THR A 220 8.88 55.56 -10.34
CA THR A 220 8.32 54.46 -11.14
C THR A 220 9.25 54.08 -12.29
N GLY A 221 10.21 53.20 -12.02
CA GLY A 221 10.99 52.52 -13.07
C GLY A 221 12.35 52.01 -12.60
N LYS A 222 12.97 51.12 -13.39
CA LYS A 222 14.29 50.53 -13.09
C LYS A 222 15.35 51.64 -12.88
N PRO A 223 16.09 51.67 -11.77
CA PRO A 223 17.20 52.60 -11.58
C PRO A 223 18.37 52.23 -12.51
N ILE A 224 19.15 53.23 -12.91
CA ILE A 224 20.34 53.07 -13.76
C ILE A 224 21.52 53.74 -13.08
N PHE A 225 22.67 53.09 -13.01
CA PHE A 225 23.86 53.68 -12.40
C PHE A 225 24.52 54.73 -13.28
N ALA A 226 25.03 55.80 -12.68
CA ALA A 226 25.78 56.84 -13.38
C ALA A 226 27.02 56.28 -14.10
N SER A 227 27.66 55.25 -13.53
CA SER A 227 28.78 54.54 -14.14
C SER A 227 28.40 53.88 -15.48
N THR A 228 27.18 53.32 -15.57
CA THR A 228 26.64 52.67 -16.76
C THR A 228 26.37 53.69 -17.85
N LEU A 229 25.82 54.85 -17.49
CA LEU A 229 25.62 55.95 -18.43
C LEU A 229 26.96 56.50 -18.97
N ARG A 230 27.97 56.65 -18.08
CA ARG A 230 29.34 57.02 -18.48
C ARG A 230 29.99 55.96 -19.37
N LYS A 231 29.76 54.68 -19.08
CA LYS A 231 30.26 53.57 -19.91
C LYS A 231 29.61 53.59 -21.29
N LEU A 232 28.30 53.81 -21.36
CA LEU A 232 27.58 53.97 -22.62
C LEU A 232 28.14 55.16 -23.42
N MET A 233 28.41 56.29 -22.76
CA MET A 233 29.02 57.46 -23.40
C MET A 233 30.42 57.16 -23.96
N ARG A 234 31.24 56.36 -23.26
CA ARG A 234 32.61 56.00 -23.67
C ARG A 234 32.66 54.94 -24.77
N GLU A 235 31.90 53.86 -24.63
CA GLU A 235 31.97 52.69 -25.51
C GLU A 235 31.02 52.79 -26.70
N LYS A 236 29.87 53.46 -26.53
CA LYS A 236 28.79 53.52 -27.52
C LYS A 236 28.16 54.91 -27.61
N ARG A 237 28.99 55.87 -28.02
CA ARG A 237 28.64 57.29 -28.14
C ARG A 237 27.36 57.54 -28.97
N SER A 238 27.17 56.81 -30.08
CA SER A 238 26.01 56.98 -30.97
C SER A 238 24.67 56.62 -30.32
N GLU A 239 24.64 55.54 -29.53
CA GLU A 239 23.46 55.12 -28.77
C GLU A 239 23.16 56.13 -27.65
N TYR A 240 24.19 56.61 -26.98
CA TYR A 240 24.06 57.68 -25.99
C TYR A 240 23.47 58.97 -26.60
N ASP A 241 24.01 59.44 -27.72
CA ASP A 241 23.53 60.66 -28.38
C ASP A 241 22.08 60.52 -28.87
N ALA A 242 21.65 59.33 -29.28
CA ALA A 242 20.25 59.05 -29.62
C ALA A 242 19.33 59.17 -28.39
N LEU A 243 19.75 58.66 -27.24
CA LEU A 243 19.03 58.78 -25.97
C LEU A 243 19.01 60.21 -25.41
N VAL A 244 20.04 61.00 -25.68
CA VAL A 244 20.06 62.44 -25.38
C VAL A 244 19.06 63.17 -26.27
N LYS A 245 19.06 62.90 -27.58
CA LYS A 245 18.13 63.53 -28.54
C LYS A 245 16.67 63.19 -28.27
N SER A 246 16.39 61.98 -27.78
CA SER A 246 15.03 61.59 -27.37
C SER A 246 14.59 62.17 -26.02
N GLY A 247 15.50 62.85 -25.30
CA GLY A 247 15.25 63.39 -23.96
C GLY A 247 15.15 62.33 -22.86
N ALA A 248 15.42 61.06 -23.17
CA ALA A 248 15.26 59.96 -22.22
C ALA A 248 16.22 60.07 -21.03
N ILE A 249 17.46 60.51 -21.28
CA ILE A 249 18.46 60.70 -20.22
C ILE A 249 18.04 61.84 -19.28
N GLY A 250 17.52 62.95 -19.80
CA GLY A 250 17.00 64.06 -19.00
C GLY A 250 15.89 63.59 -18.05
N LYS A 251 14.92 62.83 -18.58
CA LYS A 251 13.84 62.24 -17.78
C LYS A 251 14.35 61.31 -16.67
N LEU A 252 15.40 60.53 -16.93
CA LEU A 252 15.98 59.66 -15.90
C LEU A 252 16.60 60.46 -14.74
N TYR A 253 17.19 61.62 -15.02
CA TYR A 253 17.69 62.53 -13.97
C TYR A 253 16.55 63.26 -13.25
N GLU A 254 15.54 63.73 -13.98
CA GLU A 254 14.34 64.38 -13.41
C GLU A 254 13.55 63.43 -12.51
N GLU A 255 13.43 62.16 -12.91
CA GLU A 255 12.80 61.09 -12.12
C GLU A 255 13.70 60.57 -10.99
N GLY A 256 14.92 61.07 -10.81
CA GLY A 256 15.85 60.59 -9.77
C GLY A 256 16.29 59.14 -9.94
N ARG A 257 16.23 58.60 -11.17
CA ARG A 257 16.55 57.20 -11.49
C ARG A 257 18.02 56.93 -11.70
N VAL A 258 18.82 57.99 -11.82
CA VAL A 258 20.26 57.89 -11.93
C VAL A 258 20.87 57.85 -10.54
N ILE A 259 21.38 56.68 -10.16
CA ILE A 259 22.05 56.48 -8.87
C ILE A 259 23.56 56.70 -9.08
N GLU A 260 24.18 57.53 -8.24
CA GLU A 260 25.63 57.61 -8.19
C GLU A 260 26.19 56.36 -7.52
N ASP A 261 27.13 55.70 -8.20
CA ASP A 261 27.98 54.65 -7.63
C ASP A 261 29.13 55.25 -6.83
#